data_AF-F2K2Z7-F1
#
_entry.id   AF-F2K2Z7-F1
#
_cell.length_a   1.000
_cell.length_b   1.000
_cell.length_c   1.000
_cell.angle_alpha   90.00
_cell.angle_beta   90.00
_cell.angle_gamma   90.00
#
_symmetry.space_group_name_H-M   'P 1'
#
loop_
_entity.id
_entity.type
_entity.pdbx_description
1 polymer ?
#
loop_
_entity_poly.entity_id
_entity_poly.type
_entity_poly.pdbx_seq_one_letter_code
_entity_poly.pdbx_strand_id
1 'polypeptide(L)'
;MSKASILAIALASGSLLMTGCATSPDSTASLADSASESQAMIQVNEFKNALDLAESKLATAKETELDWFAPRKLEAAEEALADTKEHYREFQFDPTKADNRSGLLTSQTYIEAAYESLEAFNTELESGEAIRTQAKTSLADAFDYQTQLRKIDSQKYYPETTQELEGDLKELVSYIADGDVDDAIDEQPDLIKKQRALEIKTVTTIYLTDAQNRYNELKDDRISRYAPKSFEQANASLTEAKAFIATSPRETIQIEQKANAVLFSLDHCDHIADTAKQLNAMSRTDFEGYVLSYEKLLFDISQAAGAKDYRNTPIRSQGDAITAFIKAQKEGDEDLNKTIDQLKAELKLVKSNSNSAEVNSTEPDAD
;
A
#
# COMPACT_ATOMS: atom_id res chain seq x y z
N MET A 1 29.65 -29.59 -58.19
CA MET A 1 29.26 -31.02 -58.26
C MET A 1 28.00 -31.16 -57.40
N SER A 2 26.87 -31.70 -57.81
CA SER A 2 26.45 -32.44 -59.00
C SER A 2 24.92 -32.57 -58.96
N LYS A 3 24.26 -32.21 -60.07
CA LYS A 3 23.07 -32.84 -60.72
C LYS A 3 21.74 -32.88 -59.94
N ALA A 4 20.63 -32.30 -60.42
CA ALA A 4 19.89 -32.46 -61.69
C ALA A 4 19.17 -33.83 -61.85
N SER A 5 17.82 -33.77 -61.92
CA SER A 5 16.85 -34.65 -62.61
C SER A 5 15.55 -33.82 -62.68
N ILE A 6 15.00 -33.32 -63.79
CA ILE A 6 14.68 -33.80 -65.15
C ILE A 6 13.53 -34.82 -65.22
N LEU A 7 12.55 -34.45 -66.08
CA LEU A 7 11.40 -35.14 -66.69
C LEU A 7 10.10 -35.21 -65.86
N ALA A 8 8.90 -34.92 -66.38
CA ALA A 8 8.45 -35.11 -67.76
C ALA A 8 7.39 -34.08 -68.25
N ILE A 9 7.50 -33.78 -69.54
CA ILE A 9 6.58 -33.02 -70.39
C ILE A 9 5.47 -33.97 -70.87
N ALA A 10 4.22 -33.53 -70.81
CA ALA A 10 3.13 -34.06 -71.63
C ALA A 10 2.44 -32.90 -72.35
N LEU A 11 2.73 -32.80 -73.64
CA LEU A 11 2.01 -31.99 -74.62
C LEU A 11 0.62 -32.60 -74.85
N ALA A 12 -0.43 -31.80 -74.68
CA ALA A 12 -1.72 -32.05 -75.29
C ALA A 12 -2.16 -30.78 -76.02
N SER A 13 -1.86 -30.76 -77.31
CA SER A 13 -2.33 -29.78 -78.28
C SER A 13 -3.85 -29.89 -78.43
N GLY A 14 -4.57 -28.86 -78.00
CA GLY A 14 -6.00 -28.70 -78.20
C GLY A 14 -6.30 -27.31 -78.75
N SER A 15 -6.09 -27.14 -80.06
CA SER A 15 -6.54 -25.95 -80.79
C SER A 15 -8.07 -25.97 -80.87
N LEU A 16 -8.73 -25.19 -80.03
CA LEU A 16 -10.14 -24.82 -80.17
C LEU A 16 -10.25 -23.30 -80.18
N LEU A 17 -10.35 -22.79 -81.41
CA LEU A 17 -11.16 -21.65 -81.85
C LEU A 17 -11.16 -20.43 -80.91
N MET A 18 -10.43 -19.41 -81.36
CA MET A 18 -10.68 -18.00 -81.07
C MET A 18 -12.16 -17.66 -81.35
N THR A 19 -13.00 -17.71 -80.33
CA THR A 19 -14.16 -16.82 -80.24
C THR A 19 -13.68 -15.57 -79.52
N GLY A 20 -13.37 -14.53 -80.29
CA GLY A 20 -13.19 -13.19 -79.76
C GLY A 20 -14.50 -12.71 -79.14
N CYS A 21 -14.61 -12.80 -77.81
CA CYS A 21 -15.39 -11.82 -77.09
C CYS A 21 -14.58 -10.53 -77.15
N ALA A 22 -15.02 -9.61 -78.00
CA ALA A 22 -14.66 -8.21 -77.85
C ALA A 22 -15.23 -7.75 -76.50
N THR A 23 -14.47 -7.96 -75.43
CA THR A 23 -14.70 -7.26 -74.17
C THR A 23 -14.29 -5.82 -74.42
N SER A 24 -15.28 -4.92 -74.39
CA SER A 24 -15.04 -3.49 -74.50
C SER A 24 -13.98 -3.06 -73.48
N PRO A 25 -13.04 -2.17 -73.83
CA PRO A 25 -12.03 -1.65 -72.91
C PRO A 25 -12.63 -1.12 -71.59
N ASP A 26 -13.87 -0.62 -71.65
CA ASP A 26 -14.66 -0.14 -70.51
C ASP A 26 -14.92 -1.19 -69.43
N SER A 27 -15.12 -2.47 -69.78
CA SER A 27 -15.52 -3.50 -68.80
C SER A 27 -14.33 -4.02 -67.99
N THR A 28 -13.14 -4.05 -68.59
CA THR A 28 -11.88 -4.36 -67.91
C THR A 28 -11.36 -3.19 -67.08
N ALA A 29 -11.57 -1.95 -67.55
CA ALA A 29 -11.29 -0.74 -66.76
C ALA A 29 -12.22 -0.67 -65.53
N SER A 30 -13.53 -0.90 -65.68
CA SER A 30 -14.47 -0.85 -64.55
C SER A 30 -14.24 -1.95 -63.50
N LEU A 31 -13.76 -3.12 -63.92
CA LEU A 31 -13.39 -4.21 -63.00
C LEU A 31 -12.07 -3.92 -62.26
N ALA A 32 -11.11 -3.28 -62.92
CA ALA A 32 -9.88 -2.83 -62.29
C ALA A 32 -10.13 -1.68 -61.31
N ASP A 33 -10.98 -0.71 -61.68
CA ASP A 33 -11.37 0.42 -60.84
C ASP A 33 -12.14 -0.05 -59.58
N SER A 34 -13.10 -0.96 -59.73
CA SER A 34 -13.86 -1.50 -58.59
C SER A 34 -13.03 -2.39 -57.65
N ALA A 35 -12.04 -3.13 -58.18
CA ALA A 35 -11.10 -3.87 -57.35
C ALA A 35 -10.13 -2.94 -56.59
N SER A 36 -9.66 -1.88 -57.24
CA SER A 36 -8.80 -0.85 -56.64
C SER A 36 -9.53 -0.06 -55.55
N GLU A 37 -10.78 0.35 -55.78
CA GLU A 37 -11.62 1.02 -54.77
C GLU A 37 -11.88 0.13 -53.55
N SER A 38 -12.13 -1.16 -53.78
CA SER A 38 -12.34 -2.14 -52.69
C SER A 38 -11.07 -2.31 -51.84
N GLN A 39 -9.90 -2.32 -52.46
CA GLN A 39 -8.62 -2.42 -51.76
C GLN A 39 -8.28 -1.15 -50.97
N ALA A 40 -8.53 0.03 -51.55
CA ALA A 40 -8.37 1.31 -50.85
C ALA A 40 -9.31 1.41 -49.64
N MET A 41 -10.57 0.96 -49.76
CA MET A 41 -11.49 0.91 -48.63
C MET A 41 -11.01 -0.02 -47.50
N ILE A 42 -10.41 -1.17 -47.82
CA ILE A 42 -9.84 -2.07 -46.79
C ILE A 42 -8.70 -1.35 -46.06
N GLN A 43 -7.78 -0.73 -46.80
CA GLN A 43 -6.61 -0.05 -46.23
C GLN A 43 -7.00 1.12 -45.32
N VAL A 44 -7.99 1.93 -45.72
CA VAL A 44 -8.50 3.04 -44.91
C VAL A 44 -9.19 2.54 -43.64
N ASN A 45 -9.94 1.43 -43.71
CA ASN A 45 -10.57 0.84 -42.53
C ASN A 45 -9.54 0.22 -41.57
N GLU A 46 -8.50 -0.43 -42.09
CA GLU A 46 -7.38 -0.96 -41.30
C GLU A 46 -6.65 0.18 -40.58
N PHE A 47 -6.36 1.27 -41.30
CA PHE A 47 -5.77 2.47 -40.71
C PHE A 47 -6.68 3.06 -39.63
N LYS A 48 -7.99 3.18 -39.88
CA LYS A 48 -8.95 3.66 -38.88
C LYS A 48 -8.90 2.83 -37.59
N ASN A 49 -8.87 1.50 -37.70
CA ASN A 49 -8.77 0.64 -36.53
C ASN A 49 -7.47 0.88 -35.74
N ALA A 50 -6.36 1.12 -36.45
CA ALA A 50 -5.09 1.43 -35.83
C ALA A 50 -5.11 2.81 -35.13
N LEU A 51 -5.77 3.80 -35.73
CA LEU A 51 -5.99 5.12 -35.13
C LEU A 51 -6.88 5.02 -33.87
N ASP A 52 -7.98 4.29 -33.93
CA ASP A 52 -8.88 4.09 -32.77
C ASP A 52 -8.12 3.39 -31.61
N LEU A 53 -7.24 2.44 -31.92
CA LEU A 53 -6.36 1.80 -30.93
C LEU A 53 -5.36 2.79 -30.33
N ALA A 54 -4.76 3.66 -31.16
CA ALA A 54 -3.82 4.69 -30.69
C ALA A 54 -4.50 5.70 -29.74
N GLU A 55 -5.72 6.13 -30.05
CA GLU A 55 -6.51 6.98 -29.14
C GLU A 55 -6.77 6.31 -27.79
N SER A 56 -7.09 5.01 -27.80
CA SER A 56 -7.27 4.22 -26.59
C SER A 56 -5.96 4.13 -25.78
N LYS A 57 -4.83 3.86 -26.45
CA LYS A 57 -3.50 3.84 -25.79
C LYS A 57 -3.15 5.19 -25.14
N LEU A 58 -3.44 6.31 -25.81
CA LEU A 58 -3.20 7.64 -25.26
C LEU A 58 -4.06 7.89 -24.00
N ALA A 59 -5.31 7.44 -24.00
CA ALA A 59 -6.17 7.52 -22.82
C ALA A 59 -5.59 6.73 -21.64
N THR A 60 -5.15 5.49 -21.88
CA THR A 60 -4.48 4.67 -20.85
C THR A 60 -3.20 5.32 -20.34
N ALA A 61 -2.39 5.93 -21.20
CA ALA A 61 -1.16 6.62 -20.80
C ALA A 61 -1.42 7.78 -19.81
N LYS A 62 -2.55 8.48 -19.97
CA LYS A 62 -2.96 9.53 -19.02
C LYS A 62 -3.40 8.94 -17.69
N GLU A 63 -4.11 7.81 -17.70
CA GLU A 63 -4.50 7.10 -16.48
C GLU A 63 -3.29 6.52 -15.73
N THR A 64 -2.22 6.15 -16.44
CA THR A 64 -0.97 5.63 -15.83
C THR A 64 0.00 6.73 -15.39
N GLU A 65 -0.43 8.00 -15.41
CA GLU A 65 0.31 9.21 -15.05
C GLU A 65 1.58 9.40 -15.91
N LEU A 66 1.52 9.04 -17.19
CA LEU A 66 2.67 9.14 -18.09
C LEU A 66 3.16 10.59 -18.26
N ASP A 67 2.28 11.57 -18.08
CA ASP A 67 2.61 13.00 -18.02
C ASP A 67 3.55 13.33 -16.85
N TRP A 68 3.40 12.65 -15.71
CA TRP A 68 4.29 12.82 -14.57
C TRP A 68 5.61 12.07 -14.75
N PHE A 69 5.66 10.96 -15.48
CA PHE A 69 6.93 10.23 -15.68
C PHE A 69 7.75 10.76 -16.86
N ALA A 70 7.10 11.01 -18.00
CA ALA A 70 7.76 11.33 -19.26
C ALA A 70 6.98 12.42 -20.04
N PRO A 71 6.88 13.66 -19.49
CA PRO A 71 6.04 14.71 -20.07
C PRO A 71 6.40 15.03 -21.52
N ARG A 72 7.70 15.10 -21.84
CA ARG A 72 8.18 15.37 -23.21
C ARG A 72 7.79 14.27 -24.21
N LYS A 73 7.78 13.01 -23.76
CA LYS A 73 7.40 11.86 -24.59
C LYS A 73 5.89 11.82 -24.83
N LEU A 74 5.11 12.13 -23.80
CA LEU A 74 3.67 12.24 -23.96
C LEU A 74 3.28 13.39 -24.90
N GLU A 75 3.93 14.55 -24.76
CA GLU A 75 3.70 15.71 -25.65
C GLU A 75 4.03 15.37 -27.11
N ALA A 76 5.19 14.76 -27.37
CA ALA A 76 5.57 14.32 -28.72
C ALA A 76 4.61 13.27 -29.30
N ALA A 77 4.11 12.35 -28.46
CA ALA A 77 3.08 11.40 -28.88
C ALA A 77 1.77 12.11 -29.23
N GLU A 78 1.32 13.07 -28.42
CA GLU A 78 0.10 13.85 -28.69
C GLU A 78 0.19 14.63 -29.99
N GLU A 79 1.35 15.23 -30.28
CA GLU A 79 1.64 15.91 -31.55
C GLU A 79 1.59 14.94 -32.74
N ALA A 80 2.31 13.81 -32.65
CA ALA A 80 2.30 12.79 -33.70
C ALA A 80 0.90 12.21 -33.97
N LEU A 81 0.08 12.04 -32.93
CA LEU A 81 -1.32 11.60 -33.09
C LEU A 81 -2.20 12.69 -33.73
N ALA A 82 -1.92 13.96 -33.47
CA ALA A 82 -2.61 15.08 -34.13
C ALA A 82 -2.30 15.09 -35.64
N ASP A 83 -1.03 14.92 -36.01
CA ASP A 83 -0.57 14.81 -37.40
C ASP A 83 -1.19 13.59 -38.10
N THR A 84 -1.23 12.45 -37.41
CA THR A 84 -1.91 11.23 -37.87
C THR A 84 -3.36 11.52 -38.26
N LYS A 85 -4.08 12.27 -37.41
CA LYS A 85 -5.47 12.66 -37.65
C LYS A 85 -5.60 13.68 -38.78
N GLU A 86 -4.64 14.57 -38.96
CA GLU A 86 -4.61 15.51 -40.07
C GLU A 86 -4.48 14.77 -41.41
N HIS A 87 -3.49 13.90 -41.55
CA HIS A 87 -3.32 13.09 -42.77
C HIS A 87 -4.52 12.19 -43.04
N TYR A 88 -5.10 11.56 -42.00
CA TYR A 88 -6.29 10.72 -42.14
C TYR A 88 -7.51 11.48 -42.71
N ARG A 89 -7.70 12.75 -42.34
CA ARG A 89 -8.84 13.55 -42.81
C ARG A 89 -8.87 13.73 -44.32
N GLU A 90 -7.71 13.64 -44.99
CA GLU A 90 -7.60 13.81 -46.44
C GLU A 90 -8.18 12.62 -47.23
N PHE A 91 -8.26 11.43 -46.62
CA PHE A 91 -8.75 10.22 -47.29
C PHE A 91 -9.89 9.48 -46.53
N GLN A 92 -10.28 9.92 -45.33
CA GLN A 92 -11.31 9.23 -44.52
C GLN A 92 -12.70 9.10 -45.20
N PHE A 93 -13.05 10.04 -46.09
CA PHE A 93 -14.34 10.04 -46.81
C PHE A 93 -14.19 9.75 -48.30
N ASP A 94 -12.96 9.69 -48.80
CA ASP A 94 -12.62 9.41 -50.18
C ASP A 94 -11.35 8.56 -50.22
N PRO A 95 -11.50 7.22 -50.15
CA PRO A 95 -10.36 6.30 -50.08
C PRO A 95 -9.40 6.40 -51.27
N THR A 96 -9.88 6.90 -52.42
CA THR A 96 -9.04 7.07 -53.61
C THR A 96 -7.95 8.14 -53.41
N LYS A 97 -8.10 9.02 -52.43
CA LYS A 97 -7.11 10.04 -52.08
C LYS A 97 -5.97 9.52 -51.20
N ALA A 98 -6.05 8.30 -50.66
CA ALA A 98 -5.01 7.72 -49.82
C ALA A 98 -3.64 7.73 -50.51
N ASP A 99 -3.61 7.43 -51.81
CA ASP A 99 -2.39 7.37 -52.64
C ASP A 99 -1.98 8.72 -53.25
N ASN A 100 -2.73 9.80 -52.98
CA ASN A 100 -2.34 11.13 -53.43
C ASN A 100 -1.12 11.62 -52.65
N ARG A 101 -0.26 12.38 -53.33
CA ARG A 101 0.93 13.00 -52.73
C ARG A 101 0.51 13.95 -51.61
N SER A 102 1.13 13.79 -50.44
CA SER A 102 0.86 14.61 -49.25
C SER A 102 1.42 16.03 -49.35
N GLY A 103 2.39 16.27 -50.24
CA GLY A 103 3.03 17.57 -50.42
C GLY A 103 3.60 17.81 -51.82
N LEU A 104 3.85 19.09 -52.13
CA LEU A 104 4.37 19.53 -53.44
C LEU A 104 5.77 18.96 -53.75
N LEU A 105 6.59 18.79 -52.70
CA LEU A 105 7.99 18.41 -52.80
C LEU A 105 8.27 16.96 -52.35
N THR A 106 7.29 16.28 -51.76
CA THR A 106 7.43 14.90 -51.28
C THR A 106 6.86 13.92 -52.30
N SER A 107 7.46 12.74 -52.42
CA SER A 107 6.85 11.61 -53.15
C SER A 107 5.92 10.78 -52.28
N GLN A 108 5.82 11.10 -51.00
CA GLN A 108 5.04 10.39 -50.00
C GLN A 108 3.54 10.60 -50.20
N THR A 109 2.76 9.53 -50.04
CA THR A 109 1.30 9.59 -50.11
C THR A 109 0.68 10.01 -48.77
N TYR A 110 -0.60 10.41 -48.74
CA TYR A 110 -1.27 10.73 -47.49
C TYR A 110 -1.33 9.53 -46.54
N ILE A 111 -1.55 8.32 -47.06
CA ILE A 111 -1.61 7.13 -46.21
C ILE A 111 -0.23 6.73 -45.66
N GLU A 112 0.84 6.91 -46.45
CA GLU A 112 2.21 6.72 -45.97
C GLU A 112 2.56 7.73 -44.86
N ALA A 113 2.19 9.00 -45.03
CA ALA A 113 2.40 10.03 -44.00
C ALA A 113 1.57 9.78 -42.73
N ALA A 114 0.34 9.29 -42.89
CA ALA A 114 -0.51 8.91 -41.77
C ALA A 114 0.06 7.71 -40.99
N TYR A 115 0.63 6.70 -41.67
CA TYR A 115 1.30 5.58 -41.00
C TYR A 115 2.62 6.00 -40.34
N GLU A 116 3.41 6.87 -40.96
CA GLU A 116 4.67 7.37 -40.37
C GLU A 116 4.40 8.15 -39.06
N SER A 117 3.44 9.07 -39.07
CA SER A 117 3.02 9.80 -37.87
C SER A 117 2.40 8.88 -36.80
N LEU A 118 1.67 7.83 -37.20
CA LEU A 118 1.16 6.82 -36.27
C LEU A 118 2.29 5.96 -35.66
N GLU A 119 3.33 5.64 -36.43
CA GLU A 119 4.52 4.95 -35.94
C GLU A 119 5.30 5.83 -34.96
N ALA A 120 5.45 7.13 -35.26
CA ALA A 120 6.05 8.10 -34.36
C ALA A 120 5.27 8.19 -33.04
N PHE A 121 3.92 8.24 -33.09
CA PHE A 121 3.07 8.16 -31.89
C PHE A 121 3.38 6.92 -31.05
N ASN A 122 3.38 5.73 -31.66
CA ASN A 122 3.62 4.50 -30.93
C ASN A 122 5.03 4.47 -30.32
N THR A 123 6.03 4.94 -31.07
CA THR A 123 7.43 4.99 -30.63
C THR A 123 7.61 5.90 -29.41
N GLU A 124 7.03 7.11 -29.45
CA GLU A 124 7.13 8.05 -28.32
C GLU A 124 6.38 7.53 -27.09
N LEU A 125 5.22 6.89 -27.27
CA LEU A 125 4.46 6.31 -26.17
C LEU A 125 5.17 5.11 -25.53
N GLU A 126 5.74 4.21 -26.34
CA GLU A 126 6.54 3.07 -25.88
C GLU A 126 7.80 3.55 -25.15
N SER A 127 8.47 4.58 -25.67
CA SER A 127 9.61 5.22 -25.00
C SER A 127 9.20 5.82 -23.65
N GLY A 128 8.04 6.49 -23.57
CA GLY A 128 7.52 7.02 -22.32
C GLY A 128 7.26 5.92 -21.29
N GLU A 129 6.60 4.83 -21.68
CA GLU A 129 6.31 3.71 -20.78
C GLU A 129 7.58 2.97 -20.33
N ALA A 130 8.60 2.91 -21.19
CA ALA A 130 9.92 2.41 -20.82
C ALA A 130 10.57 3.29 -19.74
N ILE A 131 10.54 4.62 -19.88
CA ILE A 131 11.01 5.57 -18.86
C ILE A 131 10.26 5.37 -17.55
N ARG A 132 8.93 5.29 -17.59
CA ARG A 132 8.10 5.06 -16.40
C ARG A 132 8.47 3.75 -15.69
N THR A 133 8.63 2.68 -16.45
CA THR A 133 9.02 1.37 -15.91
C THR A 133 10.40 1.44 -15.28
N GLN A 134 11.37 2.02 -15.98
CA GLN A 134 12.73 2.21 -15.49
C GLN A 134 12.79 3.08 -14.24
N ALA A 135 12.02 4.16 -14.19
CA ALA A 135 11.90 5.02 -13.01
C ALA A 135 11.36 4.25 -11.81
N LYS A 136 10.25 3.51 -11.97
CA LYS A 136 9.67 2.71 -10.88
C LYS A 136 10.60 1.61 -10.39
N THR A 137 11.38 0.99 -11.28
CA THR A 137 12.31 -0.07 -10.91
C THR A 137 13.58 0.49 -10.26
N SER A 138 14.19 1.53 -10.84
CA SER A 138 15.44 2.11 -10.34
C SER A 138 15.22 2.88 -9.04
N LEU A 139 14.07 3.57 -8.92
CA LEU A 139 13.73 4.38 -7.76
C LEU A 139 12.78 3.68 -6.77
N ALA A 140 12.74 2.34 -6.77
CA ALA A 140 11.74 1.55 -6.05
C ALA A 140 11.61 1.92 -4.56
N ASP A 141 12.73 2.08 -3.85
CA ASP A 141 12.75 2.43 -2.43
C ASP A 141 12.18 3.84 -2.18
N ALA A 142 12.50 4.81 -3.03
CA ALA A 142 11.97 6.18 -2.90
C ALA A 142 10.45 6.23 -3.14
N PHE A 143 9.93 5.40 -4.05
CA PHE A 143 8.49 5.24 -4.26
C PHE A 143 7.79 4.50 -3.11
N ASP A 144 8.42 3.51 -2.48
CA ASP A 144 7.87 2.89 -1.25
C ASP A 144 7.71 3.95 -0.16
N TYR A 145 8.75 4.76 0.08
CA TYR A 145 8.68 5.86 1.04
C TYR A 145 7.61 6.88 0.68
N GLN A 146 7.50 7.30 -0.59
CA GLN A 146 6.42 8.19 -1.03
C GLN A 146 5.04 7.61 -0.72
N THR A 147 4.85 6.31 -0.98
CA THR A 147 3.60 5.60 -0.70
C THR A 147 3.28 5.59 0.80
N GLN A 148 4.28 5.30 1.64
CA GLN A 148 4.09 5.34 3.09
C GLN A 148 3.79 6.75 3.60
N LEU A 149 4.50 7.77 3.11
CA LEU A 149 4.29 9.16 3.47
C LEU A 149 2.87 9.65 3.11
N ARG A 150 2.33 9.21 1.99
CA ARG A 150 0.92 9.45 1.61
C ARG A 150 -0.04 8.70 2.53
N LYS A 151 0.25 7.44 2.86
CA LYS A 151 -0.57 6.61 3.75
C LYS A 151 -0.72 7.19 5.16
N ILE A 152 0.34 7.80 5.70
CA ILE A 152 0.31 8.46 7.01
C ILE A 152 -0.15 9.93 6.93
N ASP A 153 -0.61 10.38 5.76
CA ASP A 153 -1.08 11.74 5.50
C ASP A 153 -0.04 12.80 5.93
N SER A 154 1.23 12.58 5.57
CA SER A 154 2.34 13.49 5.92
C SER A 154 2.10 14.93 5.45
N GLN A 155 1.39 15.11 4.33
CA GLN A 155 0.99 16.42 3.82
C GLN A 155 0.19 17.24 4.84
N LYS A 156 -0.68 16.60 5.63
CA LYS A 156 -1.46 17.28 6.66
C LYS A 156 -0.60 17.84 7.80
N TYR A 157 0.47 17.14 8.15
CA TYR A 157 1.32 17.51 9.29
C TYR A 157 2.52 18.36 8.87
N TYR A 158 3.05 18.13 7.67
CA TYR A 158 4.28 18.73 7.14
C TYR A 158 4.15 19.02 5.63
N PRO A 159 3.29 19.96 5.22
CA PRO A 159 2.98 20.20 3.81
C PRO A 159 4.19 20.65 2.99
N GLU A 160 4.99 21.59 3.53
CA GLU A 160 6.17 22.14 2.85
C GLU A 160 7.21 21.05 2.58
N THR A 161 7.61 20.31 3.62
CA THR A 161 8.59 19.22 3.50
C THR A 161 8.09 18.09 2.60
N THR A 162 6.79 17.79 2.62
CA THR A 162 6.22 16.76 1.74
C THR A 162 6.32 17.20 0.28
N GLN A 163 5.98 18.45 -0.03
CA GLN A 163 6.07 19.02 -1.37
C GLN A 163 7.52 19.10 -1.87
N GLU A 164 8.47 19.48 -1.01
CA GLU A 164 9.90 19.45 -1.35
C GLU A 164 10.36 18.05 -1.76
N LEU A 165 9.99 17.01 -1.01
CA LEU A 165 10.38 15.64 -1.34
C LEU A 165 9.68 15.07 -2.58
N GLU A 166 8.47 15.53 -2.88
CA GLU A 166 7.83 15.22 -4.17
C GLU A 166 8.58 15.89 -5.33
N GLY A 167 9.10 17.10 -5.13
CA GLY A 167 9.98 17.80 -6.07
C GLY A 167 11.29 17.06 -6.30
N ASP A 168 12.01 16.71 -5.22
CA ASP A 168 13.25 15.93 -5.28
C ASP A 168 13.03 14.58 -6.01
N LEU A 169 11.94 13.87 -5.71
CA LEU A 169 11.62 12.62 -6.42
C LEU A 169 11.34 12.85 -7.91
N LYS A 170 10.64 13.93 -8.25
CA LYS A 170 10.36 14.31 -9.64
C LYS A 170 11.64 14.67 -10.39
N GLU A 171 12.61 15.28 -9.73
CA GLU A 171 13.93 15.56 -10.29
C GLU A 171 14.67 14.27 -10.66
N LEU A 172 14.73 13.28 -9.75
CA LEU A 172 15.33 11.98 -10.05
C LEU A 172 14.64 11.24 -11.21
N VAL A 173 13.31 11.34 -11.29
CA VAL A 173 12.56 10.78 -12.43
C VAL A 173 12.91 11.50 -13.74
N SER A 174 13.20 12.80 -13.67
CA SER A 174 13.60 13.58 -14.84
C SER A 174 14.99 13.19 -15.34
N TYR A 175 15.96 12.90 -14.45
CA TYR A 175 17.25 12.34 -14.87
C TYR A 175 17.09 11.03 -15.65
N ILE A 176 16.21 10.13 -15.18
CA ILE A 176 15.90 8.88 -15.90
C ILE A 176 15.26 9.17 -17.26
N ALA A 177 14.36 10.13 -17.35
CA ALA A 177 13.74 10.53 -18.61
C ALA A 177 14.75 11.13 -19.61
N ASP A 178 15.83 11.70 -19.10
CA ASP A 178 16.89 12.36 -19.88
C ASP A 178 18.03 11.39 -20.27
N GLY A 179 17.99 10.16 -19.74
CA GLY A 179 18.98 9.10 -19.97
C GLY A 179 20.08 9.02 -18.92
N ASP A 180 20.06 9.91 -17.92
CA ASP A 180 21.05 10.03 -16.84
C ASP A 180 20.65 9.16 -15.64
N VAL A 181 20.53 7.87 -15.87
CA VAL A 181 20.05 6.91 -14.86
C VAL A 181 21.02 6.78 -13.68
N ASP A 182 22.32 6.88 -13.94
CA ASP A 182 23.35 6.78 -12.92
C ASP A 182 23.25 7.95 -11.92
N ASP A 183 23.00 9.17 -12.41
CA ASP A 183 22.80 10.36 -11.54
C ASP A 183 21.57 10.19 -10.65
N ALA A 184 20.48 9.65 -11.21
CA ALA A 184 19.28 9.35 -10.44
C ALA A 184 19.53 8.33 -9.32
N ILE A 185 20.35 7.31 -9.58
CA ILE A 185 20.72 6.28 -8.60
C ILE A 185 21.66 6.85 -7.54
N ASP A 186 22.62 7.70 -7.94
CA ASP A 186 23.60 8.29 -7.03
C ASP A 186 22.97 9.28 -6.04
N GLU A 187 21.94 10.01 -6.46
CA GLU A 187 21.23 10.97 -5.60
C GLU A 187 20.10 10.33 -4.77
N GLN A 188 19.59 9.16 -5.18
CA GLN A 188 18.49 8.46 -4.48
C GLN A 188 18.72 8.26 -2.97
N PRO A 189 19.91 7.86 -2.47
CA PRO A 189 20.12 7.63 -1.05
C PRO A 189 19.87 8.87 -0.18
N ASP A 190 20.13 10.06 -0.71
CA ASP A 190 19.90 11.30 0.02
C ASP A 190 18.41 11.65 0.10
N LEU A 191 17.66 11.44 -0.99
CA LEU A 191 16.20 11.51 -0.96
C LEU A 191 15.60 10.53 0.05
N ILE A 192 16.04 9.28 0.05
CA ILE A 192 15.56 8.24 0.97
C ILE A 192 15.80 8.65 2.43
N LYS A 193 16.98 9.21 2.75
CA LYS A 193 17.26 9.71 4.12
C LYS A 193 16.27 10.79 4.53
N LYS A 194 15.99 11.76 3.65
CA LYS A 194 15.03 12.84 3.94
C LYS A 194 13.61 12.30 4.10
N GLN A 195 13.18 11.39 3.22
CA GLN A 195 11.86 10.76 3.29
C GLN A 195 11.68 9.94 4.57
N ARG A 196 12.68 9.13 4.96
CA ARG A 196 12.67 8.40 6.22
C ARG A 196 12.60 9.33 7.42
N ALA A 197 13.34 10.45 7.40
CA ALA A 197 13.28 11.43 8.47
C ALA A 197 11.88 12.03 8.60
N LEU A 198 11.21 12.33 7.48
CA LEU A 198 9.84 12.82 7.47
C LEU A 198 8.84 11.76 7.98
N GLU A 199 9.02 10.49 7.61
CA GLU A 199 8.19 9.38 8.12
C GLU A 199 8.27 9.29 9.65
N ILE A 200 9.49 9.22 10.20
CA ILE A 200 9.74 9.18 11.65
C ILE A 200 9.11 10.39 12.34
N LYS A 201 9.29 11.58 11.78
CA LYS A 201 8.76 12.83 12.34
C LYS A 201 7.23 12.82 12.36
N THR A 202 6.60 12.43 11.25
CA THR A 202 5.13 12.36 11.11
C THR A 202 4.55 11.35 12.08
N VAL A 203 5.11 10.14 12.15
CA VAL A 203 4.67 9.10 13.09
C VAL A 203 4.85 9.56 14.54
N THR A 204 5.97 10.21 14.86
CA THR A 204 6.18 10.79 16.19
C THR A 204 5.09 11.83 16.53
N THR A 205 4.71 12.69 15.59
CA THR A 205 3.65 13.69 15.79
C THR A 205 2.28 13.03 15.96
N ILE A 206 1.97 12.00 15.19
CA ILE A 206 0.68 11.30 15.30
C ILE A 206 0.53 10.63 16.68
N TYR A 207 1.56 9.94 17.16
CA TYR A 207 1.43 9.07 18.33
C TYR A 207 1.97 9.63 19.65
N LEU A 208 2.95 10.54 19.62
CA LEU A 208 3.64 11.01 20.83
C LEU A 208 3.38 12.47 21.19
N THR A 209 2.60 13.23 20.43
CA THR A 209 2.34 14.65 20.73
C THR A 209 1.74 14.83 22.12
N ASP A 210 0.69 14.06 22.46
CA ASP A 210 0.03 14.18 23.76
C ASP A 210 0.97 13.84 24.92
N ALA A 211 1.75 12.76 24.78
CA ALA A 211 2.75 12.36 25.75
C ALA A 211 3.86 13.42 25.94
N GLN A 212 4.29 14.06 24.84
CA GLN A 212 5.30 15.12 24.89
C GLN A 212 4.77 16.38 25.56
N ASN A 213 3.53 16.77 25.26
CA ASN A 213 2.88 17.91 25.90
C ASN A 213 2.75 17.67 27.41
N ARG A 214 2.22 16.50 27.81
CA ARG A 214 2.09 16.12 29.22
C ARG A 214 3.44 16.08 29.94
N TYR A 215 4.49 15.56 29.30
CA TYR A 215 5.84 15.58 29.87
C TYR A 215 6.35 17.01 30.11
N ASN A 216 6.13 17.92 29.15
CA ASN A 216 6.55 19.31 29.27
C ASN A 216 5.76 20.03 30.38
N GLU A 217 4.45 19.79 30.50
CA GLU A 217 3.64 20.32 31.61
C GLU A 217 4.23 19.92 32.98
N LEU A 218 4.45 18.61 33.20
CA LEU A 218 5.01 18.12 34.48
C LEU A 218 6.42 18.67 34.74
N LYS A 219 7.21 18.86 33.68
CA LYS A 219 8.54 19.45 33.77
C LYS A 219 8.47 20.92 34.21
N ASP A 220 7.55 21.69 33.62
CA ASP A 220 7.35 23.11 33.92
C ASP A 220 6.80 23.30 35.35
N ASP A 221 5.93 22.40 35.80
CA ASP A 221 5.44 22.30 37.17
C ASP A 221 6.49 21.80 38.18
N ARG A 222 7.70 21.46 37.71
CA ARG A 222 8.83 20.99 38.52
C ARG A 222 8.47 19.76 39.36
N ILE A 223 7.65 18.87 38.81
CA ILE A 223 7.18 17.63 39.44
C ILE A 223 8.35 16.75 39.90
N SER A 224 9.48 16.81 39.21
CA SER A 224 10.73 16.12 39.57
C SER A 224 11.27 16.47 40.97
N ARG A 225 10.87 17.61 41.57
CA ARG A 225 11.24 17.96 42.96
C ARG A 225 10.55 17.06 43.99
N TYR A 226 9.37 16.55 43.66
CA TYR A 226 8.53 15.76 44.57
C TYR A 226 8.54 14.27 44.20
N ALA A 227 8.66 13.93 42.91
CA ALA A 227 8.72 12.56 42.42
C ALA A 227 9.90 12.33 41.45
N PRO A 228 11.16 12.52 41.88
CA PRO A 228 12.33 12.46 40.99
C PRO A 228 12.47 11.11 40.28
N LYS A 229 12.26 10.01 41.01
CA LYS A 229 12.38 8.64 40.47
C LYS A 229 11.31 8.34 39.41
N SER A 230 10.05 8.67 39.71
CA SER A 230 8.94 8.45 38.77
C SER A 230 9.08 9.33 37.53
N PHE A 231 9.58 10.56 37.69
CA PHE A 231 9.81 11.46 36.57
C PHE A 231 10.94 10.96 35.65
N GLU A 232 12.04 10.47 36.23
CA GLU A 232 13.13 9.84 35.49
C GLU A 232 12.65 8.61 34.71
N GLN A 233 11.83 7.76 35.33
CA GLN A 233 11.23 6.60 34.68
C GLN A 233 10.31 7.01 33.52
N ALA A 234 9.46 8.03 33.69
CA ALA A 234 8.60 8.51 32.62
C ALA A 234 9.42 9.10 31.45
N ASN A 235 10.50 9.83 31.74
CA ASN A 235 11.42 10.33 30.71
C ASN A 235 12.14 9.20 29.96
N ALA A 236 12.55 8.14 30.67
CA ALA A 236 13.14 6.95 30.06
C ALA A 236 12.13 6.27 29.12
N SER A 237 10.89 6.05 29.56
CA SER A 237 9.82 5.50 28.72
C SER A 237 9.59 6.35 27.46
N LEU A 238 9.57 7.68 27.58
CA LEU A 238 9.39 8.58 26.43
C LEU A 238 10.57 8.49 25.45
N THR A 239 11.79 8.37 25.98
CA THR A 239 13.01 8.22 25.18
C THR A 239 13.01 6.88 24.44
N GLU A 240 12.62 5.79 25.10
CA GLU A 240 12.47 4.47 24.49
C GLU A 240 11.40 4.46 23.39
N ALA A 241 10.26 5.13 23.60
CA ALA A 241 9.21 5.26 22.59
C ALA A 241 9.72 5.99 21.34
N LYS A 242 10.44 7.11 21.52
CA LYS A 242 11.07 7.85 20.41
C LYS A 242 12.12 7.02 19.66
N ALA A 243 12.97 6.30 20.39
CA ALA A 243 13.98 5.43 19.79
C ALA A 243 13.35 4.27 19.01
N PHE A 244 12.24 3.72 19.51
CA PHE A 244 11.48 2.69 18.81
C PHE A 244 10.90 3.22 17.50
N ILE A 245 10.26 4.40 17.49
CA ILE A 245 9.75 5.01 16.26
C ILE A 245 10.88 5.28 15.25
N ALA A 246 12.05 5.73 15.71
CA ALA A 246 13.19 5.98 14.82
C ALA A 246 13.71 4.70 14.13
N THR A 247 13.57 3.55 14.79
CA THR A 247 14.02 2.25 14.28
C THR A 247 12.95 1.56 13.46
N SER A 248 11.70 1.60 13.93
CA SER A 248 10.56 0.86 13.39
C SER A 248 9.31 1.74 13.28
N PRO A 249 9.30 2.76 12.40
CA PRO A 249 8.20 3.73 12.30
C PRO A 249 6.88 3.13 11.79
N ARG A 250 6.93 1.95 11.18
CA ARG A 250 5.76 1.28 10.58
C ARG A 250 5.04 0.32 11.53
N GLU A 251 5.60 0.05 12.71
CA GLU A 251 5.04 -0.88 13.72
C GLU A 251 3.97 -0.20 14.60
N THR A 252 2.88 0.25 13.97
CA THR A 252 1.88 1.15 14.59
C THR A 252 1.29 0.63 15.91
N ILE A 253 0.99 -0.66 16.01
CA ILE A 253 0.44 -1.28 17.23
C ILE A 253 1.43 -1.15 18.40
N GLN A 254 2.71 -1.43 18.14
CA GLN A 254 3.74 -1.37 19.18
C GLN A 254 4.04 0.09 19.56
N ILE A 255 3.98 1.01 18.58
CA ILE A 255 4.13 2.45 18.81
C ILE A 255 3.02 2.94 19.74
N GLU A 256 1.77 2.57 19.46
CA GLU A 256 0.61 2.95 20.28
C GLU A 256 0.72 2.40 21.71
N GLN A 257 1.10 1.13 21.88
CA GLN A 257 1.34 0.54 23.19
C GLN A 257 2.42 1.30 23.98
N LYS A 258 3.51 1.68 23.32
CA LYS A 258 4.58 2.47 23.93
C LYS A 258 4.10 3.88 24.28
N ALA A 259 3.35 4.55 23.40
CA ALA A 259 2.78 5.86 23.67
C ALA A 259 1.86 5.84 24.91
N ASN A 260 0.98 4.84 25.00
CA ASN A 260 0.10 4.65 26.15
C ASN A 260 0.88 4.35 27.45
N ALA A 261 1.95 3.56 27.37
CA ALA A 261 2.82 3.30 28.52
C ALA A 261 3.54 4.57 29.02
N VAL A 262 3.91 5.47 28.11
CA VAL A 262 4.49 6.78 28.46
C VAL A 262 3.45 7.63 29.18
N LEU A 263 2.24 7.78 28.62
CA LEU A 263 1.16 8.55 29.25
C LEU A 263 0.85 8.03 30.65
N PHE A 264 0.69 6.71 30.80
CA PHE A 264 0.51 6.08 32.10
C PHE A 264 1.65 6.41 33.08
N SER A 265 2.90 6.37 32.63
CA SER A 265 4.06 6.69 33.48
C SER A 265 4.07 8.16 33.92
N LEU A 266 3.63 9.08 33.04
CA LEU A 266 3.53 10.51 33.34
C LEU A 266 2.42 10.78 34.35
N ASP A 267 1.24 10.19 34.17
CA ASP A 267 0.13 10.36 35.11
C ASP A 267 0.43 9.71 36.46
N HIS A 268 1.10 8.56 36.47
CA HIS A 268 1.62 7.97 37.68
C HIS A 268 2.61 8.90 38.40
N CYS A 269 3.53 9.52 37.65
CA CYS A 269 4.48 10.48 38.22
C CYS A 269 3.78 11.67 38.87
N ASP A 270 2.74 12.21 38.25
CA ASP A 270 1.96 13.33 38.78
C ASP A 270 1.28 12.95 40.11
N HIS A 271 0.61 11.79 40.15
CA HIS A 271 -0.02 11.28 41.37
C HIS A 271 0.98 11.02 42.51
N ILE A 272 2.16 10.48 42.21
CA ILE A 272 3.21 10.29 43.22
C ILE A 272 3.72 11.65 43.72
N ALA A 273 3.89 12.63 42.84
CA ALA A 273 4.32 13.95 43.24
C ALA A 273 3.30 14.65 44.13
N ASP A 274 2.00 14.55 43.82
CA ASP A 274 0.94 15.09 44.65
C ASP A 274 0.89 14.43 46.03
N THR A 275 1.05 13.11 46.09
CA THR A 275 1.16 12.38 47.36
C THR A 275 2.38 12.85 48.16
N ALA A 276 3.53 13.00 47.50
CA ALA A 276 4.76 13.48 48.14
C ALA A 276 4.64 14.93 48.62
N LYS A 277 3.95 15.81 47.88
CA LYS A 277 3.63 17.18 48.31
C LYS A 277 2.78 17.17 49.58
N GLN A 278 1.72 16.36 49.61
CA GLN A 278 0.83 16.24 50.77
C GLN A 278 1.61 15.73 52.00
N LEU A 279 2.43 14.69 51.83
CA LEU A 279 3.30 14.17 52.88
C LEU A 279 4.28 15.22 53.42
N ASN A 280 4.87 16.01 52.53
CA ASN A 280 5.80 17.07 52.93
C ASN A 280 5.11 18.24 53.66
N ALA A 281 3.83 18.47 53.40
CA ALA A 281 3.01 19.47 54.08
C ALA A 281 2.38 18.96 55.40
N MET A 282 2.43 17.65 55.65
CA MET A 282 1.75 17.00 56.77
C MET A 282 2.47 17.25 58.10
N SER A 283 1.69 17.48 59.16
CA SER A 283 2.23 17.63 60.52
C SER A 283 2.46 16.28 61.19
N ARG A 284 3.34 16.23 62.20
CA ARG A 284 3.65 14.97 62.92
C ARG A 284 2.44 14.35 63.60
N THR A 285 1.45 15.15 64.01
CA THR A 285 0.22 14.66 64.65
C THR A 285 -0.69 13.93 63.67
N ASP A 286 -0.56 14.20 62.37
CA ASP A 286 -1.41 13.62 61.33
C ASP A 286 -0.83 12.31 60.77
N PHE A 287 0.42 11.96 61.09
CA PHE A 287 1.09 10.75 60.60
C PHE A 287 0.38 9.47 61.02
N GLU A 288 -0.10 9.39 62.27
CA GLU A 288 -0.86 8.22 62.73
C GLU A 288 -2.14 8.06 61.90
N GLY A 289 -2.89 9.14 61.68
CA GLY A 289 -4.10 9.13 60.86
C GLY A 289 -3.84 8.71 59.41
N TYR A 290 -2.74 9.17 58.81
CA TYR A 290 -2.33 8.77 57.48
C TYR A 290 -2.02 7.27 57.41
N VAL A 291 -1.23 6.73 58.35
CA VAL A 291 -0.91 5.29 58.41
C VAL A 291 -2.17 4.44 58.62
N LEU A 292 -3.07 4.87 59.53
CA LEU A 292 -4.35 4.20 59.77
C LEU A 292 -5.26 4.20 58.53
N SER A 293 -5.15 5.20 57.64
CA SER A 293 -5.92 5.22 56.39
C SER A 293 -5.48 4.12 55.42
N TYR A 294 -4.19 3.82 55.32
CA TYR A 294 -3.68 2.71 54.51
C TYR A 294 -4.01 1.36 55.14
N GLU A 295 -3.91 1.24 56.46
CA GLU A 295 -4.34 0.03 57.17
C GLU A 295 -5.83 -0.23 56.92
N LYS A 296 -6.67 0.79 57.02
CA LYS A 296 -8.10 0.68 56.72
C LYS A 296 -8.35 0.22 55.28
N LEU A 297 -7.64 0.79 54.31
CA LEU A 297 -7.75 0.38 52.91
C LEU A 297 -7.41 -1.10 52.72
N LEU A 298 -6.29 -1.56 53.29
CA LEU A 298 -5.89 -2.97 53.21
C LEU A 298 -6.87 -3.89 53.95
N PHE A 299 -7.39 -3.47 55.10
CA PHE A 299 -8.41 -4.21 55.82
C PHE A 299 -9.70 -4.35 55.01
N ASP A 300 -10.18 -3.26 54.39
CA ASP A 300 -11.39 -3.27 53.57
C ASP A 300 -11.20 -4.19 52.33
N ILE A 301 -10.01 -4.20 51.70
CA ILE A 301 -9.64 -5.15 50.63
C ILE A 301 -9.63 -6.59 51.15
N SER A 302 -9.00 -6.83 52.31
CA SER A 302 -8.93 -8.16 52.93
C SER A 302 -10.33 -8.72 53.19
N GLN A 303 -11.22 -7.87 53.72
CA GLN A 303 -12.59 -8.25 54.04
C GLN A 303 -13.41 -8.53 52.77
N ALA A 304 -13.25 -7.71 51.73
CA ALA A 304 -13.90 -7.93 50.43
C ALA A 304 -13.42 -9.22 49.75
N ALA A 305 -12.14 -9.58 49.94
CA ALA A 305 -11.59 -10.84 49.46
C ALA A 305 -12.00 -12.06 50.31
N GLY A 306 -12.61 -11.86 51.50
CA GLY A 306 -12.92 -12.95 52.43
C GLY A 306 -11.69 -13.50 53.17
N ALA A 307 -10.59 -12.75 53.15
CA ALA A 307 -9.36 -13.09 53.87
C ALA A 307 -9.48 -12.75 55.36
N LYS A 308 -8.49 -13.19 56.15
CA LYS A 308 -8.44 -12.93 57.60
C LYS A 308 -8.09 -11.46 57.89
N ASP A 309 -8.35 -11.01 59.11
CA ASP A 309 -7.87 -9.70 59.57
C ASP A 309 -6.36 -9.76 59.83
N TYR A 310 -5.59 -8.88 59.17
CA TYR A 310 -4.13 -8.80 59.27
C TYR A 310 -3.63 -7.53 59.97
N ARG A 311 -4.52 -6.67 60.50
CA ARG A 311 -4.15 -5.36 61.07
C ARG A 311 -3.14 -5.41 62.23
N ASN A 312 -2.98 -6.57 62.86
CA ASN A 312 -1.97 -6.80 63.90
C ASN A 312 -0.55 -7.08 63.35
N THR A 313 -0.32 -6.95 62.04
CA THR A 313 0.98 -7.16 61.38
C THR A 313 1.46 -5.88 60.68
N PRO A 314 2.77 -5.73 60.39
CA PRO A 314 3.27 -4.58 59.64
C PRO A 314 2.55 -4.42 58.29
N ILE A 315 2.24 -3.18 57.87
CA ILE A 315 1.47 -2.88 56.63
C ILE A 315 1.94 -3.67 55.41
N ARG A 316 3.26 -3.78 55.20
CA ARG A 316 3.81 -4.56 54.08
C ARG A 316 3.42 -6.05 54.15
N SER A 317 3.50 -6.63 55.35
CA SER A 317 3.09 -8.03 55.59
C SER A 317 1.59 -8.23 55.43
N GLN A 318 0.76 -7.22 55.73
CA GLN A 318 -0.68 -7.25 55.44
C GLN A 318 -0.92 -7.41 53.93
N GLY A 319 -0.29 -6.55 53.13
CA GLY A 319 -0.41 -6.59 51.67
C GLY A 319 0.08 -7.90 51.04
N ASP A 320 1.21 -8.43 51.52
CA ASP A 320 1.75 -9.72 51.07
C ASP A 320 0.79 -10.87 51.40
N ALA A 321 0.21 -10.89 52.60
CA ALA A 321 -0.74 -11.91 53.04
C ALA A 321 -2.05 -11.88 52.24
N ILE A 322 -2.61 -10.68 52.00
CA ILE A 322 -3.80 -10.50 51.16
C ILE A 322 -3.53 -10.98 49.72
N THR A 323 -2.39 -10.61 49.16
CA THR A 323 -2.00 -11.01 47.80
C THR A 323 -1.84 -12.54 47.69
N ALA A 324 -1.18 -13.16 48.67
CA ALA A 324 -1.02 -14.61 48.72
C ALA A 324 -2.38 -15.34 48.82
N PHE A 325 -3.29 -14.82 49.64
CA PHE A 325 -4.65 -15.36 49.76
C PHE A 325 -5.41 -15.29 48.44
N ILE A 326 -5.44 -14.12 47.78
CA ILE A 326 -6.14 -13.94 46.50
C ILE A 326 -5.56 -14.85 45.41
N LYS A 327 -4.23 -15.05 45.37
CA LYS A 327 -3.60 -15.99 44.43
C LYS A 327 -4.03 -17.43 44.68
N ALA A 328 -3.99 -17.88 45.93
CA ALA A 328 -4.41 -19.24 46.29
C ALA A 328 -5.89 -19.49 45.96
N GLN A 329 -6.74 -18.46 46.11
CA GLN A 329 -8.15 -18.54 45.74
C GLN A 329 -8.33 -18.67 44.21
N LYS A 330 -7.61 -17.87 43.41
CA LYS A 330 -7.63 -17.99 41.95
C LYS A 330 -7.17 -19.37 41.46
N GLU A 331 -6.07 -19.88 42.01
CA GLU A 331 -5.55 -21.21 41.66
C GLU A 331 -6.56 -22.32 42.02
N GLY A 332 -7.18 -22.22 43.20
CA GLY A 332 -8.24 -23.14 43.61
C GLY A 332 -9.47 -23.09 42.71
N ASP A 333 -9.91 -21.90 42.27
CA ASP A 333 -11.03 -21.72 41.35
C ASP A 333 -10.72 -22.28 39.95
N GLU A 334 -9.49 -22.12 39.45
CA GLU A 334 -9.06 -22.73 38.19
C GLU A 334 -9.08 -24.26 38.25
N ASP A 335 -8.65 -24.87 39.37
CA ASP A 335 -8.66 -26.31 39.56
C ASP A 335 -10.07 -26.88 39.78
N LEU A 336 -10.94 -26.14 40.48
CA LEU A 336 -12.36 -26.45 40.59
C LEU A 336 -13.06 -26.42 39.22
N ASN A 337 -12.77 -25.42 38.40
CA ASN A 337 -13.33 -25.33 37.04
C ASN A 337 -12.88 -26.50 36.15
N LYS A 338 -11.60 -26.87 36.19
CA LYS A 338 -11.11 -28.09 35.50
C LYS A 338 -11.84 -29.35 35.96
N THR A 339 -12.04 -29.49 37.28
CA THR A 339 -12.75 -30.64 37.87
C THR A 339 -14.21 -30.67 37.43
N ILE A 340 -14.89 -29.52 37.41
CA ILE A 340 -16.26 -29.39 36.93
C ILE A 340 -16.36 -29.80 35.45
N ASP A 341 -15.42 -29.39 34.62
CA ASP A 341 -15.41 -29.74 33.20
C ASP A 341 -15.13 -31.23 32.96
N GLN A 342 -14.25 -31.83 33.76
CA GLN A 342 -14.02 -33.29 33.78
C GLN A 342 -15.29 -34.05 34.18
N LEU A 343 -15.96 -33.64 35.26
CA LEU A 343 -17.20 -34.26 35.72
C LEU A 343 -18.32 -34.11 34.69
N LYS A 344 -18.43 -32.97 34.01
CA LYS A 344 -19.38 -32.78 32.90
C LYS A 344 -19.10 -33.73 31.73
N ALA A 345 -17.82 -33.93 31.39
CA ALA A 345 -17.41 -34.85 30.34
C ALA A 345 -17.76 -36.30 30.69
N GLU A 346 -17.46 -36.73 31.92
CA GLU A 346 -17.84 -38.06 32.43
C GLU A 346 -19.35 -38.27 32.45
N LEU A 347 -20.12 -37.27 32.90
CA LEU A 347 -21.58 -37.35 32.95
C LEU A 347 -22.19 -37.46 31.53
N LYS A 348 -21.57 -36.83 30.53
CA LYS A 348 -21.94 -36.98 29.12
C LYS A 348 -21.65 -38.39 28.60
N LEU A 349 -20.51 -38.98 28.98
CA LEU A 349 -20.16 -40.36 28.63
C LEU A 349 -21.10 -41.38 29.28
N VAL A 350 -21.42 -41.20 30.56
CA VAL A 350 -22.38 -42.06 31.27
C VAL A 350 -23.77 -41.98 30.62
N LYS A 351 -24.28 -40.78 30.32
CA LYS A 351 -25.56 -40.63 29.60
C LYS A 351 -25.57 -41.28 28.22
N SER A 352 -24.46 -41.19 27.48
CA SER A 352 -24.32 -41.87 26.20
C SER A 352 -24.36 -43.39 26.34
N ASN A 353 -23.70 -43.93 27.37
CA ASN A 353 -23.65 -45.37 27.62
C ASN A 353 -24.99 -45.91 28.16
N SER A 354 -25.73 -45.14 28.96
CA SER A 354 -27.09 -45.50 29.41
C SER A 354 -28.09 -45.54 28.26
N ASN A 355 -28.04 -44.57 27.33
CA ASN A 355 -28.86 -44.59 26.12
C ASN A 355 -28.51 -45.75 25.17
N SER A 356 -27.26 -46.26 25.23
CA SER A 356 -26.83 -47.43 24.46
C SER A 356 -27.32 -48.76 25.07
N ALA A 357 -27.53 -48.78 26.39
CA ALA A 357 -28.02 -49.97 27.11
C ALA A 357 -29.54 -50.16 27.01
N GLU A 358 -30.33 -49.08 26.88
CA GLU A 358 -31.78 -49.17 26.65
C GLU A 358 -32.15 -49.63 25.23
N VAL A 359 -31.30 -49.39 24.23
CA VAL A 359 -31.55 -49.81 22.84
C VAL A 359 -31.24 -51.30 22.63
N ASN A 360 -30.45 -51.94 23.49
CA ASN A 360 -30.07 -53.36 23.36
C ASN A 360 -30.93 -54.32 24.21
N SER A 361 -32.00 -53.84 24.84
CA SER A 361 -32.99 -54.66 25.58
C SER A 361 -34.33 -54.84 24.86
N THR A 362 -34.44 -54.40 23.61
CA THR A 362 -35.63 -54.62 22.77
C THR A 362 -35.24 -55.22 21.43
N GLU A 363 -34.91 -56.50 21.41
CA GLU A 363 -35.15 -57.34 20.24
C GLU A 363 -35.77 -58.67 20.70
N PRO A 364 -36.93 -59.07 20.13
CA PRO A 364 -37.80 -60.11 20.69
C PRO A 364 -37.41 -61.51 20.21
N ASP A 365 -37.63 -62.50 21.09
CA ASP A 365 -37.73 -63.91 20.70
C ASP A 365 -38.80 -64.07 19.61
N ALA A 366 -38.42 -64.68 18.49
CA ALA A 366 -39.33 -65.19 17.49
C ALA A 366 -38.94 -66.64 17.14
N ASP A 367 -39.86 -67.54 17.47
CA ASP A 367 -40.01 -68.92 16.97
C ASP A 367 -40.09 -68.99 15.44
#